data_AF-A0A9N8N5H4-F1
#
_entry.id   AF-A0A9N8N5H4-F1
#
_cell.length_a   1.000
_cell.length_b   1.000
_cell.length_c   1.000
_cell.angle_alpha   90.00
_cell.angle_beta   90.00
_cell.angle_gamma   90.00
#
_symmetry.space_group_name_H-M   'P 1'
#
loop_
_entity.id
_entity.type
_entity.pdbx_description
1 polymer ?
#
loop_
_entity_poly.entity_id
_entity_poly.type
_entity_poly.pdbx_seq_one_letter_code
_entity_poly.pdbx_strand_id
1 'polypeptide(L)'
;MTVTEDTKRVIGQWGEMPPAIPLDDYAGAPLEQRSADFEGTFSGNGTAARGLSLFLLDLYALANRTGIGEFEHGFFRLLSQHLPFDAGWTGVTTHTANGPVMHNSFVYGLPGEFFTDWQRVRDCDPLALGSMNRYGRALEVSIVAPGIDPRFRNWAIKYGLAQLMVVSALDHRFGLATFLSVYRRALDKPFSAADAQTLEDVIPHLSAALTINRSFQLTRESGEGVSTPARAICDGYGAVHQADKAFETILRGEWPAYQNQHLPAPLIAHLHADTGQPYVGETVTVNCSPVVGLFQLEARQRSPLDRLSPRELSAIKLYGDGLSHKEVAQRMAISPTTVRHYLRCAYKKLGMHDKSQIPWLLGLRENAAANAAAPSQSD
;
A
#
# COMPACT_ATOMS: atom_id res chain seq x y z
N MET A 1 4.02 -32.96 -14.21
CA MET A 1 3.72 -31.82 -15.11
C MET A 1 5.05 -31.28 -15.59
N THR A 2 5.38 -31.42 -16.88
CA THR A 2 6.71 -31.06 -17.39
C THR A 2 6.76 -29.54 -17.59
N VAL A 3 7.26 -28.83 -16.58
CA VAL A 3 7.58 -27.39 -16.68
C VAL A 3 8.74 -27.27 -17.68
N THR A 4 8.58 -26.44 -18.71
CA THR A 4 9.61 -26.25 -19.75
C THR A 4 10.84 -25.53 -19.18
N GLU A 5 12.03 -25.83 -19.71
CA GLU A 5 13.29 -25.16 -19.35
C GLU A 5 13.19 -23.62 -19.47
N ASP A 6 12.43 -23.13 -20.45
CA ASP A 6 12.18 -21.71 -20.65
C ASP A 6 11.44 -21.07 -19.46
N THR A 7 10.48 -21.77 -18.85
CA THR A 7 9.74 -21.26 -17.69
C THR A 7 10.65 -21.15 -16.45
N LYS A 8 11.55 -22.11 -16.23
CA LYS A 8 12.54 -22.04 -15.14
C LYS A 8 13.52 -20.89 -15.33
N ARG A 9 13.96 -20.66 -16.58
CA ARG A 9 14.85 -19.56 -16.94
C ARG A 9 14.20 -18.19 -16.71
N VAL A 10 12.89 -18.05 -17.00
CA VAL A 10 12.13 -16.81 -16.75
C VAL A 10 12.01 -16.52 -15.25
N ILE A 11 11.77 -17.53 -14.39
CA ILE A 11 11.71 -17.31 -12.93
C ILE A 11 13.07 -16.95 -12.33
N GLY A 12 14.14 -17.61 -12.78
CA GLY A 12 15.50 -17.28 -12.32
C GLY A 12 15.87 -15.81 -12.58
N GLN A 13 15.30 -15.21 -13.63
CA GLN A 13 15.53 -13.83 -14.07
C GLN A 13 14.56 -12.79 -13.50
N TRP A 14 13.64 -13.17 -12.60
CA TRP A 14 12.80 -12.19 -11.92
C TRP A 14 13.68 -11.14 -11.25
N GLY A 15 13.30 -9.87 -11.39
CA GLY A 15 14.02 -8.75 -10.82
C GLY A 15 14.14 -8.83 -9.29
N GLU A 16 14.80 -7.85 -8.72
CA GLU A 16 14.82 -7.66 -7.26
C GLU A 16 13.38 -7.58 -6.75
N MET A 17 13.03 -8.41 -5.78
CA MET A 17 11.69 -8.47 -5.17
C MET A 17 11.79 -7.86 -3.76
N PRO A 18 10.79 -7.09 -3.31
CA PRO A 18 10.82 -6.49 -2.00
C PRO A 18 10.75 -7.60 -0.94
N PRO A 19 11.41 -7.45 0.21
CA PRO A 19 11.36 -8.46 1.27
C PRO A 19 9.91 -8.69 1.72
N ALA A 20 9.56 -9.93 2.00
CA ALA A 20 8.27 -10.24 2.60
C ALA A 20 8.20 -9.69 4.03
N ILE A 21 7.03 -9.17 4.40
CA ILE A 21 6.80 -8.50 5.67
C ILE A 21 6.24 -9.54 6.67
N PRO A 22 6.94 -9.80 7.78
CA PRO A 22 6.41 -10.67 8.84
C PRO A 22 5.20 -10.02 9.51
N LEU A 23 4.09 -10.77 9.58
CA LEU A 23 2.84 -10.29 10.15
C LEU A 23 2.73 -10.46 11.66
N ASP A 24 3.65 -11.20 12.28
CA ASP A 24 3.58 -11.54 13.71
C ASP A 24 3.65 -10.27 14.60
N ASP A 25 4.28 -9.19 14.10
CA ASP A 25 4.34 -7.89 14.78
C ASP A 25 3.07 -7.02 14.60
N TYR A 26 2.15 -7.44 13.72
CA TYR A 26 0.93 -6.70 13.35
C TYR A 26 -0.33 -7.31 13.97
N ALA A 27 -0.17 -8.05 15.07
CA ALA A 27 -1.28 -8.65 15.80
C ALA A 27 -2.18 -7.56 16.44
N GLY A 28 -3.26 -7.21 15.75
CA GLY A 28 -4.29 -6.32 16.27
C GLY A 28 -5.12 -6.96 17.40
N ALA A 29 -5.85 -6.13 18.15
CA ALA A 29 -6.82 -6.59 19.12
C ALA A 29 -7.91 -7.45 18.45
N PRO A 30 -8.49 -8.45 19.14
CA PRO A 30 -9.64 -9.19 18.62
C PRO A 30 -10.78 -8.21 18.31
N LEU A 31 -11.17 -8.14 17.03
CA LEU A 31 -12.32 -7.34 16.61
C LEU A 31 -13.60 -8.16 16.77
N GLU A 32 -14.67 -7.50 17.22
CA GLU A 32 -16.00 -8.10 17.20
C GLU A 32 -16.35 -8.52 15.77
N GLN A 33 -16.71 -9.80 15.62
CA GLN A 33 -17.07 -10.40 14.35
C GLN A 33 -18.44 -9.88 13.93
N ARG A 34 -18.54 -9.38 12.70
CA ARG A 34 -19.80 -8.94 12.10
C ARG A 34 -20.78 -10.09 11.92
N SER A 35 -20.28 -11.32 11.78
CA SER A 35 -21.10 -12.53 11.76
C SER A 35 -21.92 -12.73 13.05
N ALA A 36 -21.41 -12.27 14.21
CA ALA A 36 -22.09 -12.38 15.51
C ALA A 36 -23.43 -11.62 15.55
N ASP A 37 -23.53 -10.51 14.81
CA ASP A 37 -24.76 -9.72 14.67
C ASP A 37 -25.94 -10.54 14.09
N PHE A 38 -25.67 -11.71 13.52
CA PHE A 38 -26.64 -12.54 12.84
C PHE A 38 -26.84 -13.95 13.43
N GLU A 39 -26.18 -14.29 14.55
CA GLU A 39 -26.23 -15.64 15.16
C GLU A 39 -27.67 -16.12 15.44
N GLY A 40 -28.57 -15.23 15.87
CA GLY A 40 -29.97 -15.56 16.16
C GLY A 40 -30.83 -15.90 14.93
N THR A 41 -30.48 -15.36 13.76
CA THR A 41 -31.25 -15.50 12.50
C THR A 41 -30.84 -16.75 11.70
N PHE A 42 -29.66 -17.32 11.99
CA PHE A 42 -29.03 -18.36 11.19
C PHE A 42 -28.76 -19.68 11.94
N SER A 43 -29.27 -19.82 13.16
CA SER A 43 -29.05 -20.96 14.08
C SER A 43 -29.53 -22.34 13.59
N GLY A 44 -30.19 -22.46 12.44
CA GLY A 44 -30.88 -23.71 12.03
C GLY A 44 -30.35 -24.49 10.81
N ASN A 45 -29.41 -24.00 9.99
CA ASN A 45 -29.10 -24.60 8.67
C ASN A 45 -27.60 -24.52 8.28
N GLY A 46 -26.74 -25.28 8.96
CA GLY A 46 -25.28 -25.29 8.74
C GLY A 46 -24.86 -25.93 7.41
N THR A 47 -24.68 -25.13 6.36
CA THR A 47 -24.11 -25.56 5.06
C THR A 47 -22.74 -24.89 4.83
N ALA A 48 -21.88 -25.50 4.01
CA ALA A 48 -20.57 -24.93 3.64
C ALA A 48 -20.70 -23.52 3.01
N ALA A 49 -21.72 -23.30 2.18
CA ALA A 49 -22.04 -21.99 1.60
C ALA A 49 -22.35 -20.92 2.67
N ARG A 50 -22.94 -21.32 3.80
CA ARG A 50 -23.19 -20.43 4.93
C ARG A 50 -21.91 -20.08 5.67
N GLY A 51 -21.01 -21.04 5.87
CA GLY A 51 -19.69 -20.80 6.47
C GLY A 51 -18.90 -19.75 5.68
N LEU A 52 -18.86 -19.86 4.36
CA LEU A 52 -18.25 -18.85 3.49
C LEU A 52 -18.97 -17.49 3.61
N SER A 53 -20.30 -17.45 3.63
CA SER A 53 -21.05 -16.19 3.73
C SER A 53 -20.74 -15.42 5.02
N LEU A 54 -20.64 -16.12 6.16
CA LEU A 54 -20.27 -15.50 7.45
C LEU A 54 -18.81 -15.03 7.45
N PHE A 55 -17.89 -15.85 6.91
CA PHE A 55 -16.50 -15.46 6.69
C PHE A 55 -16.39 -14.17 5.88
N LEU A 56 -17.18 -14.02 4.81
CA LEU A 56 -17.14 -12.82 3.97
C LEU A 56 -17.62 -11.56 4.71
N LEU A 57 -18.63 -11.68 5.58
CA LEU A 57 -19.06 -10.55 6.43
C LEU A 57 -17.93 -10.05 7.31
N ASP A 58 -17.19 -10.97 7.93
CA ASP A 58 -16.07 -10.67 8.81
C ASP A 58 -14.87 -10.13 8.03
N LEU A 59 -14.56 -10.71 6.86
CA LEU A 59 -13.49 -10.25 5.98
C LEU A 59 -13.69 -8.79 5.54
N TYR A 60 -14.90 -8.45 5.09
CA TYR A 60 -15.19 -7.08 4.65
C TYR A 60 -15.32 -6.09 5.82
N ALA A 61 -15.72 -6.56 7.01
CA ALA A 61 -15.66 -5.74 8.22
C ALA A 61 -14.21 -5.43 8.61
N LEU A 62 -13.34 -6.45 8.55
CA LEU A 62 -11.91 -6.32 8.83
C LEU A 62 -11.26 -5.31 7.88
N ALA A 63 -11.54 -5.42 6.58
CA ALA A 63 -11.01 -4.50 5.56
C ALA A 63 -11.32 -3.02 5.84
N ASN A 64 -12.50 -2.72 6.41
CA ASN A 64 -12.96 -1.35 6.69
C ASN A 64 -12.63 -0.85 8.10
N ARG A 65 -11.83 -1.59 8.89
CA ARG A 65 -11.56 -1.21 10.29
C ARG A 65 -10.08 -1.21 10.65
N THR A 66 -9.27 -2.00 9.93
CA THR A 66 -7.86 -2.26 10.27
C THR A 66 -6.88 -1.51 9.38
N GLY A 67 -5.68 -1.29 9.90
CA GLY A 67 -4.56 -0.78 9.11
C GLY A 67 -3.96 -1.81 8.15
N ILE A 68 -3.01 -1.35 7.33
CA ILE A 68 -2.15 -2.23 6.52
C ILE A 68 -1.27 -3.06 7.46
N GLY A 69 -1.11 -4.36 7.19
CA GLY A 69 -0.45 -5.33 8.05
C GLY A 69 -1.44 -5.98 9.04
N GLU A 70 -2.20 -5.17 9.78
CA GLU A 70 -3.25 -5.67 10.69
C GLU A 70 -4.35 -6.43 9.92
N PHE A 71 -4.73 -5.91 8.75
CA PHE A 71 -5.70 -6.55 7.87
C PHE A 71 -5.22 -7.94 7.44
N GLU A 72 -4.01 -8.05 6.92
CA GLU A 72 -3.46 -9.31 6.41
C GLU A 72 -3.29 -10.33 7.55
N HIS A 73 -2.82 -9.88 8.72
CA HIS A 73 -2.73 -10.72 9.91
C HIS A 73 -4.12 -11.21 10.35
N GLY A 74 -5.10 -10.31 10.43
CA GLY A 74 -6.49 -10.65 10.77
C GLY A 74 -7.14 -11.59 9.75
N PHE A 75 -6.83 -11.42 8.46
CA PHE A 75 -7.29 -12.29 7.38
C PHE A 75 -6.78 -13.72 7.58
N PHE A 76 -5.49 -13.92 7.85
CA PHE A 76 -4.97 -15.27 8.11
C PHE A 76 -5.59 -15.89 9.36
N ARG A 77 -5.81 -15.11 10.43
CA ARG A 77 -6.52 -15.60 11.61
C ARG A 77 -7.95 -16.02 11.29
N LEU A 78 -8.68 -15.22 10.51
CA LEU A 78 -10.04 -15.54 10.10
C LEU A 78 -10.06 -16.79 9.22
N LEU A 79 -9.17 -16.90 8.24
CA LEU A 79 -9.06 -18.07 7.36
C LEU A 79 -8.76 -19.35 8.15
N SER A 80 -7.95 -19.26 9.22
CA SER A 80 -7.58 -20.42 10.05
C SER A 80 -8.78 -21.07 10.76
N GLN A 81 -9.89 -20.35 10.93
CA GLN A 81 -11.14 -20.88 11.48
C GLN A 81 -11.90 -21.78 10.48
N HIS A 82 -11.63 -21.64 9.18
CA HIS A 82 -12.32 -22.37 8.11
C HIS A 82 -11.43 -23.39 7.41
N LEU A 83 -10.12 -23.15 7.39
CA LEU A 83 -9.13 -24.01 6.75
C LEU A 83 -7.94 -24.22 7.72
N PRO A 84 -7.64 -25.46 8.15
CA PRO A 84 -6.46 -25.72 8.96
C PRO A 84 -5.17 -25.53 8.16
N PHE A 85 -4.30 -24.62 8.62
CA PHE A 85 -2.93 -24.43 8.15
C PHE A 85 -2.07 -23.88 9.30
N ASP A 86 -0.75 -23.98 9.17
CA ASP A 86 0.21 -23.57 10.20
C ASP A 86 0.93 -22.25 9.86
N ALA A 87 1.02 -21.94 8.57
CA ALA A 87 1.71 -20.77 8.05
C ALA A 87 1.12 -20.33 6.70
N GLY A 88 1.36 -19.09 6.30
CA GLY A 88 0.86 -18.56 5.04
C GLY A 88 1.71 -17.45 4.45
N TRP A 89 1.50 -17.19 3.16
CA TRP A 89 2.17 -16.13 2.43
C TRP A 89 1.23 -15.56 1.37
N THR A 90 0.98 -14.25 1.40
CA THR A 90 0.09 -13.57 0.46
C THR A 90 0.75 -12.31 -0.06
N GLY A 91 0.33 -11.81 -1.22
CA GLY A 91 0.86 -10.57 -1.75
C GLY A 91 0.22 -10.15 -3.06
N VAL A 92 0.60 -8.97 -3.52
CA VAL A 92 0.13 -8.40 -4.78
C VAL A 92 1.29 -8.35 -5.77
N THR A 93 0.98 -8.73 -7.01
CA THR A 93 1.94 -8.77 -8.12
C THR A 93 1.35 -8.12 -9.36
N THR A 94 2.16 -7.60 -10.28
CA THR A 94 1.74 -7.32 -11.66
C THR A 94 2.41 -8.31 -12.59
N HIS A 95 1.65 -8.83 -13.55
CA HIS A 95 2.21 -9.66 -14.61
C HIS A 95 2.82 -8.77 -15.70
N THR A 96 4.13 -8.93 -15.91
CA THR A 96 4.85 -8.28 -17.01
C THR A 96 5.37 -9.31 -17.99
N ALA A 97 5.77 -8.89 -19.19
CA ALA A 97 6.39 -9.76 -20.18
C ALA A 97 7.69 -10.42 -19.68
N ASN A 98 8.36 -9.81 -18.69
CA ASN A 98 9.60 -10.28 -18.09
C ASN A 98 9.37 -11.10 -16.79
N GLY A 99 8.11 -11.42 -16.47
CA GLY A 99 7.71 -12.13 -15.25
C GLY A 99 6.88 -11.28 -14.29
N PRO A 100 6.34 -11.88 -13.22
CA PRO A 100 5.67 -11.16 -12.15
C PRO A 100 6.61 -10.18 -11.46
N VAL A 101 6.16 -8.94 -11.32
CA VAL A 101 6.73 -7.94 -10.41
C VAL A 101 5.98 -8.06 -9.11
N MET A 102 6.68 -8.43 -8.03
CA MET A 102 6.11 -8.52 -6.70
C MET A 102 6.11 -7.15 -6.05
N HIS A 103 4.94 -6.59 -5.78
CA HIS A 103 4.81 -5.23 -5.26
C HIS A 103 4.97 -5.18 -3.75
N ASN A 104 4.30 -6.11 -3.07
CA ASN A 104 4.41 -6.34 -1.65
C ASN A 104 3.99 -7.77 -1.34
N SER A 105 4.49 -8.30 -0.21
CA SER A 105 4.02 -9.59 0.28
C SER A 105 4.19 -9.70 1.79
N PHE A 106 3.39 -10.58 2.38
CA PHE A 106 3.21 -10.70 3.82
C PHE A 106 3.23 -12.17 4.22
N VAL A 107 4.06 -12.51 5.21
CA VAL A 107 4.20 -13.88 5.71
C VAL A 107 3.60 -13.99 7.11
N TYR A 108 2.90 -15.10 7.36
CA TYR A 108 2.21 -15.41 8.60
C TYR A 108 2.75 -16.71 9.19
N GLY A 109 3.19 -16.70 10.46
CA GLY A 109 3.74 -17.89 11.13
C GLY A 109 5.06 -18.39 10.53
N LEU A 110 5.82 -17.49 9.90
CA LEU A 110 7.11 -17.76 9.25
C LEU A 110 8.14 -16.70 9.65
N PRO A 111 9.41 -17.10 9.83
CA PRO A 111 10.47 -16.19 10.21
C PRO A 111 10.87 -15.27 9.04
N GLY A 112 11.48 -14.13 9.33
CA GLY A 112 11.84 -13.12 8.32
C GLY A 112 12.81 -13.61 7.23
N GLU A 113 13.65 -14.60 7.53
CA GLU A 113 14.60 -15.18 6.56
C GLU A 113 13.93 -16.06 5.50
N PHE A 114 12.67 -16.45 5.72
CA PHE A 114 11.90 -17.34 4.83
C PHE A 114 11.96 -16.88 3.37
N PHE A 115 11.67 -15.60 3.14
CA PHE A 115 11.58 -15.04 1.80
C PHE A 115 12.95 -14.94 1.12
N THR A 116 13.97 -14.47 1.85
CA THR A 116 15.34 -14.36 1.33
C THR A 116 15.90 -15.72 0.91
N ASP A 117 15.61 -16.78 1.68
CA ASP A 117 16.00 -18.13 1.28
C ASP A 117 15.16 -18.69 0.15
N TRP A 118 13.86 -18.39 0.11
CA TRP A 118 12.99 -18.79 -0.99
C TRP A 118 13.46 -18.20 -2.33
N GLN A 119 13.94 -16.96 -2.35
CA GLN A 119 14.50 -16.33 -3.57
C GLN A 119 15.64 -17.16 -4.21
N ARG A 120 16.35 -17.98 -3.44
CA ARG A 120 17.44 -18.84 -3.93
C ARG A 120 16.96 -20.15 -4.55
N VAL A 121 15.71 -20.53 -4.31
CA VAL A 121 15.08 -21.78 -4.78
C VAL A 121 13.83 -21.54 -5.64
N ARG A 122 13.46 -20.28 -5.88
CA ARG A 122 12.28 -19.91 -6.68
C ARG A 122 12.28 -20.51 -8.09
N ASP A 123 13.46 -20.69 -8.70
CA ASP A 123 13.62 -21.27 -10.03
C ASP A 123 13.24 -22.76 -10.10
N CYS A 124 13.18 -23.43 -8.95
CA CYS A 124 12.74 -24.81 -8.83
C CYS A 124 11.50 -24.99 -7.94
N ASP A 125 10.82 -23.90 -7.57
CA ASP A 125 9.57 -23.95 -6.82
C ASP A 125 8.42 -24.41 -7.74
N PRO A 126 7.84 -25.60 -7.53
CA PRO A 126 6.76 -26.13 -8.36
C PRO A 126 5.46 -25.30 -8.24
N LEU A 127 5.23 -24.62 -7.11
CA LEU A 127 4.07 -23.77 -6.91
C LEU A 127 4.22 -22.49 -7.73
N ALA A 128 5.35 -21.79 -7.60
CA ALA A 128 5.63 -20.59 -8.38
C ALA A 128 5.65 -20.87 -9.90
N LEU A 129 6.25 -22.00 -10.29
CA LEU A 129 6.29 -22.43 -11.70
C LEU A 129 4.89 -22.82 -12.23
N GLY A 130 4.08 -23.48 -11.40
CA GLY A 130 2.81 -24.05 -11.80
C GLY A 130 1.62 -23.09 -11.72
N SER A 131 1.67 -22.08 -10.85
CA SER A 131 0.63 -21.07 -10.67
C SER A 131 0.71 -19.92 -11.69
N MET A 132 1.83 -19.80 -12.41
CA MET A 132 1.97 -18.79 -13.47
C MET A 132 0.83 -18.87 -14.49
N ASN A 133 0.18 -17.72 -14.72
CA ASN A 133 -0.96 -17.56 -15.63
C ASN A 133 -2.13 -18.53 -15.36
N ARG A 134 -2.22 -19.05 -14.12
CA ARG A 134 -3.28 -19.97 -13.71
C ARG A 134 -4.05 -19.35 -12.56
N TYR A 135 -5.11 -18.62 -12.90
CA TYR A 135 -5.95 -17.90 -11.94
C TYR A 135 -7.19 -18.72 -11.57
N GLY A 136 -7.64 -18.56 -10.32
CA GLY A 136 -8.86 -19.17 -9.80
C GLY A 136 -8.78 -20.69 -9.60
N ARG A 137 -7.59 -21.29 -9.72
CA ARG A 137 -7.38 -22.71 -9.49
C ARG A 137 -6.22 -22.95 -8.55
N ALA A 138 -6.46 -23.67 -7.47
CA ALA A 138 -5.44 -24.02 -6.50
C ALA A 138 -4.47 -25.05 -7.10
N LEU A 139 -3.23 -24.97 -6.63
CA LEU A 139 -2.18 -25.93 -6.89
C LEU A 139 -1.56 -26.34 -5.56
N GLU A 140 -1.60 -27.64 -5.28
CA GLU A 140 -1.06 -28.25 -4.08
C GLU A 140 0.15 -29.14 -4.38
N VAL A 141 1.11 -29.15 -3.45
CA VAL A 141 2.34 -29.93 -3.53
C VAL A 141 2.67 -30.49 -2.15
N SER A 142 2.94 -31.79 -2.12
CA SER A 142 3.64 -32.42 -1.00
C SER A 142 5.15 -32.46 -1.26
N ILE A 143 5.97 -32.19 -0.25
CA ILE A 143 7.44 -32.19 -0.40
C ILE A 143 8.02 -33.57 -0.74
N VAL A 144 7.28 -34.65 -0.44
CA VAL A 144 7.67 -36.03 -0.77
C VAL A 144 7.14 -36.51 -2.11
N ALA A 145 6.40 -35.65 -2.85
CA ALA A 145 5.92 -36.01 -4.16
C ALA A 145 7.10 -36.35 -5.11
N PRO A 146 6.92 -37.34 -6.00
CA PRO A 146 7.92 -37.65 -7.01
C PRO A 146 8.24 -36.44 -7.90
N GLY A 147 9.51 -36.23 -8.21
CA GLY A 147 9.96 -35.15 -9.10
C GLY A 147 10.14 -33.77 -8.45
N ILE A 148 9.94 -33.65 -7.13
CA ILE A 148 10.28 -32.42 -6.39
C ILE A 148 11.80 -32.25 -6.33
N ASP A 149 12.27 -31.06 -6.74
CA ASP A 149 13.69 -30.68 -6.73
C ASP A 149 14.25 -30.73 -5.29
N PRO A 150 15.42 -31.35 -5.06
CA PRO A 150 16.02 -31.42 -3.73
C PRO A 150 16.28 -30.06 -3.08
N ARG A 151 16.59 -29.00 -3.85
CA ARG A 151 16.82 -27.66 -3.30
C ARG A 151 15.54 -27.09 -2.68
N PHE A 152 14.42 -27.18 -3.41
CA PHE A 152 13.11 -26.77 -2.91
C PHE A 152 12.68 -27.63 -1.71
N ARG A 153 12.88 -28.95 -1.78
CA ARG A 153 12.57 -29.86 -0.66
C ARG A 153 13.36 -29.48 0.59
N ASN A 154 14.65 -29.23 0.48
CA ASN A 154 15.50 -28.85 1.61
C ASN A 154 15.10 -27.51 2.21
N TRP A 155 14.72 -26.54 1.37
CA TRP A 155 14.15 -25.28 1.83
C TRP A 155 12.84 -25.51 2.60
N ALA A 156 11.92 -26.32 2.08
CA ALA A 156 10.67 -26.61 2.76
C ALA A 156 10.91 -27.32 4.11
N ILE A 157 11.84 -28.29 4.17
CA ILE A 157 12.25 -28.97 5.42
C ILE A 157 12.83 -27.97 6.43
N LYS A 158 13.69 -27.04 5.98
CA LYS A 158 14.29 -26.02 6.86
C LYS A 158 13.22 -25.22 7.60
N TYR A 159 12.11 -24.89 6.93
CA TYR A 159 11.00 -24.12 7.49
C TYR A 159 9.86 -25.00 8.05
N GLY A 160 10.06 -26.32 8.11
CA GLY A 160 9.08 -27.27 8.63
C GLY A 160 7.82 -27.40 7.78
N LEU A 161 7.86 -27.07 6.50
CA LEU A 161 6.71 -27.10 5.59
C LEU A 161 6.64 -28.44 4.87
N ALA A 162 5.51 -29.13 4.95
CA ALA A 162 5.34 -30.47 4.41
C ALA A 162 4.29 -30.56 3.29
N GLN A 163 3.21 -29.79 3.42
CA GLN A 163 2.14 -29.68 2.43
C GLN A 163 1.97 -28.19 2.12
N LEU A 164 2.00 -27.83 0.85
CA LEU A 164 1.96 -26.45 0.41
C LEU A 164 0.87 -26.29 -0.65
N MET A 165 0.09 -25.23 -0.58
CA MET A 165 -0.96 -24.94 -1.56
C MET A 165 -0.95 -23.46 -1.90
N VAL A 166 -1.10 -23.13 -3.19
CA VAL A 166 -1.20 -21.75 -3.67
C VAL A 166 -2.40 -21.59 -4.58
N VAL A 167 -3.03 -20.41 -4.54
CA VAL A 167 -4.02 -19.97 -5.52
C VAL A 167 -3.73 -18.51 -5.87
N SER A 168 -4.17 -18.04 -7.04
CA SER A 168 -4.04 -16.64 -7.43
C SER A 168 -5.30 -16.14 -8.13
N ALA A 169 -5.62 -14.87 -7.97
CA ALA A 169 -6.68 -14.17 -8.70
C ALA A 169 -6.10 -12.99 -9.45
N LEU A 170 -6.57 -12.76 -10.68
CA LEU A 170 -6.24 -11.59 -11.47
C LEU A 170 -7.40 -10.59 -11.42
N ASP A 171 -7.13 -9.39 -10.93
CA ASP A 171 -8.03 -8.25 -11.06
C ASP A 171 -7.77 -7.54 -12.39
N HIS A 172 -8.63 -7.82 -13.38
CA HIS A 172 -8.55 -7.23 -14.72
C HIS A 172 -8.73 -5.72 -14.73
N ARG A 173 -9.34 -5.12 -13.69
CA ARG A 173 -9.55 -3.68 -13.64
C ARG A 173 -8.23 -2.93 -13.45
N PHE A 174 -7.31 -3.51 -12.70
CA PHE A 174 -6.04 -2.88 -12.32
C PHE A 174 -4.81 -3.60 -12.90
N GLY A 175 -4.98 -4.80 -13.47
CA GLY A 175 -3.87 -5.63 -13.94
C GLY A 175 -3.01 -6.19 -12.79
N LEU A 176 -3.60 -6.25 -11.59
CA LEU A 176 -2.95 -6.76 -10.38
C LEU A 176 -3.39 -8.20 -10.14
N ALA A 177 -2.44 -9.06 -9.80
CA ALA A 177 -2.70 -10.42 -9.37
C ALA A 177 -2.37 -10.59 -7.89
N THR A 178 -3.36 -11.06 -7.14
CA THR A 178 -3.22 -11.43 -5.73
C THR A 178 -2.95 -12.92 -5.66
N PHE A 179 -1.90 -13.34 -4.96
CA PHE A 179 -1.68 -14.76 -4.65
C PHE A 179 -1.86 -15.01 -3.16
N LEU A 180 -2.29 -16.23 -2.83
CA LEU A 180 -2.42 -16.72 -1.47
C LEU A 180 -1.83 -18.13 -1.40
N SER A 181 -0.83 -18.30 -0.54
CA SER A 181 -0.26 -19.59 -0.18
C SER A 181 -0.54 -19.92 1.27
N VAL A 182 -0.85 -21.18 1.53
CA VAL A 182 -0.99 -21.74 2.88
C VAL A 182 -0.19 -23.03 3.00
N TYR A 183 0.32 -23.28 4.19
CA TYR A 183 1.27 -24.37 4.45
C TYR A 183 0.87 -25.17 5.68
N ARG A 184 1.00 -26.49 5.60
CA ARG A 184 0.90 -27.40 6.76
C ARG A 184 2.26 -28.02 7.04
N ARG A 185 2.58 -28.12 8.32
CA ARG A 185 3.80 -28.79 8.82
C ARG A 185 3.63 -30.30 8.93
N ALA A 186 2.39 -30.75 9.12
CA ALA A 186 2.04 -32.16 9.21
C ALA A 186 2.05 -32.83 7.82
N LEU A 187 2.96 -33.78 7.60
CA LEU A 187 3.08 -34.50 6.32
C LEU A 187 1.88 -35.42 6.05
N ASP A 188 1.28 -35.97 7.11
CA ASP A 188 0.15 -36.90 7.08
C ASP A 188 -1.21 -36.22 6.88
N LYS A 189 -1.25 -34.89 6.74
CA LYS A 189 -2.47 -34.10 6.53
C LYS A 189 -2.46 -33.36 5.18
N PRO A 190 -2.50 -34.07 4.04
CA PRO A 190 -2.53 -33.45 2.72
C PRO A 190 -3.76 -32.56 2.54
N PHE A 191 -3.66 -31.55 1.67
CA PHE A 191 -4.80 -30.73 1.29
C PHE A 191 -5.83 -31.58 0.52
N SER A 192 -7.09 -31.45 0.90
CA SER A 192 -8.21 -32.09 0.22
C SER A 192 -8.75 -31.21 -0.92
N ALA A 193 -9.58 -31.80 -1.79
CA ALA A 193 -10.28 -31.02 -2.81
C ALA A 193 -11.20 -29.94 -2.21
N ALA A 194 -11.75 -30.17 -1.00
CA ALA A 194 -12.53 -29.17 -0.28
C ALA A 194 -11.68 -28.00 0.23
N ASP A 195 -10.43 -28.29 0.66
CA ASP A 195 -9.47 -27.26 1.05
C ASP A 195 -9.11 -26.36 -0.14
N ALA A 196 -8.85 -26.98 -1.30
CA ALA A 196 -8.59 -26.29 -2.55
C ALA A 196 -9.77 -25.38 -2.96
N GLN A 197 -10.99 -25.92 -2.97
CA GLN A 197 -12.20 -25.14 -3.28
C GLN A 197 -12.36 -23.94 -2.33
N THR A 198 -12.08 -24.12 -1.04
CA THR A 198 -12.17 -23.03 -0.06
C THR A 198 -11.23 -21.87 -0.42
N LEU A 199 -9.99 -22.14 -0.82
CA LEU A 199 -9.07 -21.09 -1.26
C LEU A 199 -9.48 -20.46 -2.59
N GLU A 200 -9.95 -21.27 -3.54
CA GLU A 200 -10.46 -20.79 -4.83
C GLU A 200 -11.66 -19.85 -4.66
N ASP A 201 -12.55 -20.15 -3.72
CA ASP A 201 -13.68 -19.28 -3.38
C ASP A 201 -13.23 -18.01 -2.67
N VAL A 202 -12.23 -18.09 -1.78
CA VAL A 202 -11.77 -16.94 -0.96
C VAL A 202 -10.88 -15.96 -1.72
N ILE A 203 -10.03 -16.41 -2.65
CA ILE A 203 -9.03 -15.55 -3.30
C ILE A 203 -9.60 -14.31 -4.04
N PRO A 204 -10.73 -14.35 -4.77
CA PRO A 204 -11.29 -13.11 -5.34
C PRO A 204 -11.75 -12.13 -4.24
N HIS A 205 -12.28 -12.64 -3.13
CA HIS A 205 -12.72 -11.82 -2.01
C HIS A 205 -11.56 -11.20 -1.24
N LEU A 206 -10.45 -11.92 -1.08
CA LEU A 206 -9.22 -11.36 -0.53
C LEU A 206 -8.72 -10.21 -1.43
N SER A 207 -8.68 -10.41 -2.75
CA SER A 207 -8.26 -9.37 -3.69
C SER A 207 -9.14 -8.12 -3.58
N ALA A 208 -10.46 -8.28 -3.51
CA ALA A 208 -11.39 -7.17 -3.32
C ALA A 208 -11.26 -6.49 -1.95
N ALA A 209 -11.07 -7.28 -0.89
CA ALA A 209 -10.91 -6.78 0.48
C ALA A 209 -9.62 -5.99 0.66
N LEU A 210 -8.52 -6.40 0.00
CA LEU A 210 -7.28 -5.61 -0.05
C LEU A 210 -7.53 -4.23 -0.66
N THR A 211 -8.22 -4.15 -1.81
CA THR A 211 -8.58 -2.87 -2.45
C THR A 211 -9.44 -1.99 -1.54
N ILE A 212 -10.42 -2.59 -0.85
CA ILE A 212 -11.27 -1.88 0.13
C ILE A 212 -10.40 -1.36 1.28
N ASN A 213 -9.50 -2.18 1.82
CA ASN A 213 -8.63 -1.78 2.92
C ASN A 213 -7.70 -0.62 2.53
N ARG A 214 -7.11 -0.67 1.33
CA ARG A 214 -6.29 0.46 0.83
C ARG A 214 -7.11 1.73 0.65
N SER A 215 -8.35 1.62 0.17
CA SER A 215 -9.27 2.76 0.05
C SER A 215 -9.68 3.33 1.42
N PHE A 216 -9.93 2.45 2.39
CA PHE A 216 -10.27 2.84 3.75
C PHE A 216 -9.13 3.62 4.42
N GLN A 217 -7.88 3.19 4.23
CA GLN A 217 -6.71 3.88 4.78
C GLN A 217 -6.57 5.31 4.27
N LEU A 218 -6.80 5.52 2.97
CA LEU A 218 -6.87 6.87 2.39
C LEU A 218 -7.99 7.71 3.01
N THR A 219 -9.14 7.08 3.28
CA THR A 219 -10.33 7.79 3.80
C THR A 219 -10.22 8.08 5.30
N ARG A 220 -9.69 7.17 6.11
CA ARG A 220 -9.60 7.28 7.58
C ARG A 220 -8.71 8.44 8.03
N GLU A 221 -7.69 8.75 7.24
CA GLU A 221 -6.85 9.92 7.48
C GLU A 221 -7.41 11.21 6.87
N SER A 222 -8.54 11.14 6.13
CA SER A 222 -9.40 12.32 5.96
C SER A 222 -10.19 12.45 7.25
N GLY A 223 -9.80 13.36 8.13
CA GLY A 223 -10.74 13.83 9.15
C GLY A 223 -12.04 14.29 8.47
N GLU A 224 -13.19 14.12 9.14
CA GLU A 224 -14.47 14.68 8.69
C GLU A 224 -14.38 16.21 8.68
N GLY A 225 -13.89 16.78 7.58
CA GLY A 225 -13.65 18.21 7.43
C GLY A 225 -13.20 18.53 6.00
N VAL A 226 -13.94 19.41 5.33
CA VAL A 226 -13.96 19.61 3.88
C VAL A 226 -12.62 20.06 3.27
N SER A 227 -11.94 19.13 2.58
CA SER A 227 -11.30 19.26 1.26
C SER A 227 -10.70 17.91 0.94
N THR A 228 -11.15 17.22 -0.14
CA THR A 228 -10.63 15.89 -0.50
C THR A 228 -9.11 15.95 -0.70
N PRO A 229 -8.31 15.37 0.21
CA PRO A 229 -6.86 15.44 0.06
C PRO A 229 -6.48 14.60 -1.15
N ALA A 230 -5.63 15.14 -2.01
CA ALA A 230 -5.17 14.44 -3.18
C ALA A 230 -4.16 13.37 -2.75
N ARG A 231 -4.65 12.14 -2.48
CA ARG A 231 -3.84 11.05 -1.95
C ARG A 231 -3.80 9.82 -2.83
N ALA A 232 -2.75 9.02 -2.62
CA ALA A 232 -2.59 7.72 -3.24
C ALA A 232 -1.78 6.76 -2.34
N ILE A 233 -1.96 5.46 -2.58
CA ILE A 233 -1.13 4.39 -2.04
C ILE A 233 -0.45 3.70 -3.23
N CYS A 234 0.85 3.53 -3.15
CA CYS A 234 1.65 2.84 -4.15
C CYS A 234 2.68 1.91 -3.51
N ASP A 235 3.26 1.00 -4.29
CA ASP A 235 4.47 0.27 -3.90
C ASP A 235 5.76 1.03 -4.28
N GLY A 236 6.91 0.44 -3.94
CA GLY A 236 8.22 1.00 -4.29
C GLY A 236 8.53 1.01 -5.79
N TYR A 237 7.89 0.15 -6.58
CA TYR A 237 8.06 0.15 -8.04
C TYR A 237 7.25 1.27 -8.70
N GLY A 238 6.39 1.95 -7.94
CA GLY A 238 5.55 3.03 -8.41
C GLY A 238 4.22 2.57 -8.98
N ALA A 239 3.85 1.29 -8.84
CA ALA A 239 2.50 0.88 -9.19
C ALA A 239 1.52 1.43 -8.15
N VAL A 240 0.45 2.06 -8.64
CA VAL A 240 -0.56 2.73 -7.81
C VAL A 240 -1.64 1.73 -7.47
N HIS A 241 -1.78 1.41 -6.17
CA HIS A 241 -2.77 0.45 -5.68
C HIS A 241 -4.13 1.13 -5.50
N GLN A 242 -4.13 2.39 -5.06
CA GLN A 242 -5.32 3.20 -4.92
C GLN A 242 -4.97 4.68 -5.02
N ALA A 243 -5.81 5.49 -5.67
CA ALA A 243 -5.66 6.95 -5.71
C ALA A 243 -7.01 7.65 -5.75
N ASP A 244 -7.06 8.84 -5.16
CA ASP A 244 -8.20 9.74 -5.26
C ASP A 244 -8.15 10.52 -6.59
N LYS A 245 -9.32 10.86 -7.13
CA LYS A 245 -9.42 11.66 -8.38
C LYS A 245 -8.65 12.98 -8.30
N ALA A 246 -8.59 13.58 -7.11
CA ALA A 246 -7.84 14.80 -6.87
C ALA A 246 -6.33 14.58 -7.06
N PHE A 247 -5.79 13.44 -6.58
CA PHE A 247 -4.38 13.08 -6.79
C PHE A 247 -4.06 12.92 -8.27
N GLU A 248 -4.89 12.17 -8.99
CA GLU A 248 -4.72 11.97 -10.43
C GLU A 248 -4.76 13.29 -11.20
N THR A 249 -5.69 14.17 -10.85
CA THR A 249 -5.84 15.49 -11.49
C THR A 249 -4.60 16.35 -11.27
N ILE A 250 -4.06 16.36 -10.04
CA ILE A 250 -2.86 17.14 -9.71
C ILE A 250 -1.64 16.59 -10.44
N LEU A 251 -1.41 15.27 -10.39
CA LEU A 251 -0.27 14.64 -11.07
C LEU A 251 -0.30 14.87 -12.58
N ARG A 252 -1.50 14.79 -13.20
CA ARG A 252 -1.64 15.04 -14.65
C ARG A 252 -1.31 16.48 -15.05
N GLY A 253 -1.36 17.42 -14.10
CA GLY A 253 -0.93 18.80 -14.30
C GLY A 253 0.59 18.95 -14.52
N GLU A 254 1.40 18.09 -13.90
CA GLU A 254 2.86 18.06 -14.14
C GLU A 254 3.25 17.04 -15.20
N TRP A 255 2.57 15.88 -15.23
CA TRP A 255 2.82 14.80 -16.18
C TRP A 255 1.55 14.45 -16.97
N PRO A 256 1.29 15.11 -18.11
CA PRO A 256 0.09 14.86 -18.91
C PRO A 256 -0.08 13.43 -19.41
N ALA A 257 1.02 12.68 -19.55
CA ALA A 257 1.04 11.28 -19.97
C ALA A 257 0.72 10.27 -18.86
N TYR A 258 0.47 10.72 -17.63
CA TYR A 258 0.13 9.85 -16.51
C TYR A 258 -1.25 9.19 -16.70
N GLN A 259 -1.29 7.85 -16.70
CA GLN A 259 -2.48 7.02 -16.94
C GLN A 259 -2.88 6.17 -15.73
N ASN A 260 -2.78 6.73 -14.52
CA ASN A 260 -3.36 6.22 -13.27
C ASN A 260 -2.84 4.87 -12.71
N GLN A 261 -1.93 4.18 -13.40
CA GLN A 261 -1.46 2.85 -12.96
C GLN A 261 -0.02 2.86 -12.45
N HIS A 262 0.80 3.82 -12.90
CA HIS A 262 2.22 3.85 -12.60
C HIS A 262 2.72 5.27 -12.41
N LEU A 263 3.41 5.53 -11.30
CA LEU A 263 3.98 6.82 -10.99
C LEU A 263 5.06 7.23 -12.01
N PRO A 264 5.26 8.54 -12.21
CA PRO A 264 6.37 9.05 -13.01
C PRO A 264 7.74 8.64 -12.43
N ALA A 265 8.70 8.34 -13.31
CA ALA A 265 10.06 7.93 -12.91
C ALA A 265 10.77 8.85 -11.89
N PRO A 266 10.64 10.19 -11.95
CA PRO A 266 11.23 11.07 -10.94
C PRO A 266 10.67 10.83 -9.53
N LEU A 267 9.38 10.53 -9.42
CA LEU A 267 8.74 10.29 -8.13
C LEU A 267 9.15 8.93 -7.57
N ILE A 268 9.29 7.91 -8.42
CA ILE A 268 9.80 6.58 -8.03
C ILE A 268 11.24 6.68 -7.52
N ALA A 269 12.09 7.43 -8.22
CA ALA A 269 13.46 7.68 -7.76
C ALA A 269 13.47 8.37 -6.38
N HIS A 270 12.54 9.30 -6.14
CA HIS A 270 12.39 9.97 -4.85
C HIS A 270 11.97 9.01 -3.72
N LEU A 271 11.03 8.09 -3.99
CA LEU A 271 10.60 7.07 -3.01
C LEU A 271 11.76 6.20 -2.53
N HIS A 272 12.70 5.87 -3.43
CA HIS A 272 13.88 5.08 -3.09
C HIS A 272 15.01 5.89 -2.43
N ALA A 273 15.04 7.21 -2.61
CA ALA A 273 16.14 8.05 -2.17
C ALA A 273 15.89 8.69 -0.79
N ASP A 274 14.81 9.45 -0.64
CA ASP A 274 14.53 10.21 0.59
C ASP A 274 13.04 10.50 0.74
N THR A 275 12.35 9.71 1.56
CA THR A 275 10.96 9.99 1.95
C THR A 275 10.82 10.95 3.13
N GLY A 276 11.93 11.34 3.77
CA GLY A 276 11.92 12.31 4.87
C GLY A 276 11.69 13.76 4.41
N GLN A 277 11.82 14.02 3.11
CA GLN A 277 11.50 15.30 2.49
C GLN A 277 10.45 15.13 1.38
N PRO A 278 9.61 16.16 1.15
CA PRO A 278 8.67 16.12 0.04
C PRO A 278 9.38 16.18 -1.31
N TYR A 279 8.86 15.44 -2.29
CA TYR A 279 9.21 15.64 -3.68
C TYR A 279 8.70 17.01 -4.14
N VAL A 280 9.57 17.80 -4.77
CA VAL A 280 9.23 19.13 -5.29
C VAL A 280 9.41 19.15 -6.80
N GLY A 281 8.28 19.13 -7.51
CA GLY A 281 8.21 19.25 -8.96
C GLY A 281 8.07 20.69 -9.46
N GLU A 282 7.78 20.87 -10.74
CA GLU A 282 7.51 22.20 -11.33
C GLU A 282 6.19 22.80 -10.84
N THR A 283 5.13 21.98 -10.81
CA THR A 283 3.76 22.39 -10.48
C THR A 283 3.18 21.62 -9.31
N VAL A 284 3.82 20.53 -8.87
CA VAL A 284 3.37 19.69 -7.75
C VAL A 284 4.38 19.63 -6.60
N THR A 285 3.88 19.42 -5.39
CA THR A 285 4.66 18.93 -4.26
C THR A 285 3.98 17.66 -3.75
N VAL A 286 4.77 16.61 -3.50
CA VAL A 286 4.25 15.32 -3.03
C VAL A 286 4.96 14.96 -1.73
N ASN A 287 4.20 14.86 -0.64
CA ASN A 287 4.68 14.25 0.59
C ASN A 287 4.62 12.74 0.42
N CYS A 288 5.68 12.03 0.84
CA CYS A 288 5.75 10.58 0.79
C CYS A 288 5.96 10.05 2.20
N SER A 289 5.14 9.11 2.64
CA SER A 289 5.28 8.46 3.94
C SER A 289 5.27 6.94 3.77
N PRO A 290 6.25 6.20 4.31
CA PRO A 290 6.25 4.75 4.23
C PRO A 290 5.16 4.15 5.12
N VAL A 291 4.41 3.18 4.59
CA VAL A 291 3.36 2.45 5.31
C VAL A 291 3.46 0.97 4.96
N VAL A 292 4.11 0.18 5.82
CA VAL A 292 4.16 -1.30 5.77
C VAL A 292 4.38 -1.85 4.34
N GLY A 293 5.58 -1.65 3.80
CA GLY A 293 5.96 -2.10 2.45
C GLY A 293 5.29 -1.36 1.29
N LEU A 294 4.46 -0.37 1.57
CA LEU A 294 3.88 0.57 0.62
C LEU A 294 4.28 2.01 0.98
N PHE A 295 3.88 2.95 0.14
CA PHE A 295 4.01 4.37 0.38
C PHE A 295 2.66 5.04 0.25
N GLN A 296 2.34 5.90 1.21
CA GLN A 296 1.26 6.85 1.12
C GLN A 296 1.79 8.18 0.59
N LEU A 297 1.09 8.71 -0.40
CA LEU A 297 1.42 9.94 -1.09
C LEU A 297 0.34 10.98 -0.86
N GLU A 298 0.75 12.22 -0.62
CA GLU A 298 -0.14 13.37 -0.59
C GLU A 298 0.37 14.43 -1.56
N ALA A 299 -0.36 14.65 -2.64
CA ALA A 299 -0.03 15.64 -3.64
C ALA A 299 -0.77 16.95 -3.38
N ARG A 300 -0.10 18.05 -3.66
CA ARG A 300 -0.71 19.38 -3.72
C ARG A 300 -0.13 20.16 -4.88
N GLN A 301 -0.93 21.07 -5.45
CA GLN A 301 -0.38 22.04 -6.39
C GLN A 301 0.56 23.00 -5.66
N ARG A 302 1.63 23.39 -6.34
CA ARG A 302 2.55 24.41 -5.86
C ARG A 302 1.86 25.76 -5.88
N SER A 303 1.84 26.39 -4.72
CA SER A 303 1.46 27.79 -4.60
C SER A 303 2.63 28.67 -5.02
N PRO A 304 2.38 29.91 -5.49
CA PRO A 304 3.44 30.89 -5.73
C PRO A 304 4.34 31.12 -4.50
N LEU A 305 3.80 30.94 -3.29
CA LEU A 305 4.54 31.05 -2.03
C LEU A 305 5.58 29.95 -1.84
N ASP A 306 5.47 28.80 -2.52
CA ASP A 306 6.46 27.73 -2.51
C ASP A 306 7.72 28.06 -3.34
N ARG A 307 7.75 29.22 -4.00
CA ARG A 307 8.94 29.75 -4.71
C ARG A 307 9.76 30.70 -3.83
N LEU A 308 9.25 31.07 -2.66
CA LEU A 308 9.94 31.96 -1.72
C LEU A 308 10.95 31.18 -0.87
N SER A 309 12.09 31.80 -0.60
CA SER A 309 13.01 31.29 0.42
C SER A 309 12.38 31.39 1.81
N PRO A 310 12.85 30.62 2.81
CA PRO A 310 12.31 30.68 4.18
C PRO A 310 12.29 32.10 4.77
N ARG A 311 13.32 32.91 4.46
CA ARG A 311 13.42 34.30 4.91
C ARG A 311 12.45 35.23 4.18
N GLU A 312 12.28 35.06 2.86
CA GLU A 312 11.30 35.82 2.06
C GLU A 312 9.87 35.52 2.49
N LEU A 313 9.55 34.25 2.71
CA LEU A 313 8.25 33.81 3.20
C LEU A 313 7.94 34.39 4.58
N SER A 314 8.91 34.32 5.51
CA SER A 314 8.76 34.88 6.86
C SER A 314 8.48 36.38 6.82
N ALA A 315 9.18 37.12 5.95
CA ALA A 315 8.95 38.55 5.77
C ALA A 315 7.56 38.85 5.18
N ILE A 316 7.12 38.10 4.15
CA ILE A 316 5.78 38.22 3.55
C ILE A 316 4.68 37.95 4.57
N LYS A 317 4.80 36.88 5.38
CA LYS A 317 3.80 36.51 6.40
C LYS A 317 3.62 37.63 7.41
N LEU A 318 4.71 38.01 8.09
CA LEU A 318 4.67 39.07 9.10
C LEU A 318 4.18 40.40 8.52
N TYR A 319 4.55 40.73 7.28
CA TYR A 319 4.07 41.95 6.63
C TYR A 319 2.58 41.87 6.21
N GLY A 320 2.10 40.67 5.88
CA GLY A 320 0.70 40.35 5.59
C GLY A 320 -0.21 40.49 6.82
N ASP A 321 0.32 40.18 8.01
CA ASP A 321 -0.36 40.35 9.31
C ASP A 321 -0.52 41.84 9.72
N GLY A 322 -0.15 42.78 8.85
CA GLY A 322 -0.30 44.21 9.07
C GLY A 322 0.92 44.92 9.66
N LEU A 323 1.98 44.19 10.03
CA LEU A 323 3.18 44.80 10.64
C LEU A 323 3.90 45.75 9.68
N SER A 324 4.52 46.79 10.23
CA SER A 324 5.39 47.70 9.52
C SER A 324 6.77 47.09 9.27
N HIS A 325 7.53 47.66 8.31
CA HIS A 325 8.90 47.21 8.02
C HIS A 325 9.83 47.19 9.25
N LYS A 326 9.63 48.10 10.21
CA LYS A 326 10.43 48.15 11.44
C LYS A 326 10.06 47.02 12.40
N GLU A 327 8.78 46.69 12.53
CA GLU A 327 8.29 45.61 13.39
C GLU A 327 8.67 44.24 12.83
N VAL A 328 8.55 44.04 11.52
CA VAL A 328 9.03 42.82 10.85
C VAL A 328 10.54 42.65 11.05
N ALA A 329 11.31 43.74 10.93
CA ALA A 329 12.77 43.74 11.13
C ALA A 329 13.14 43.33 12.56
N GLN A 330 12.44 43.91 13.54
CA GLN A 330 12.61 43.56 14.95
C GLN A 330 12.29 42.09 15.22
N ARG A 331 11.20 41.56 14.67
CA ARG A 331 10.77 40.17 14.89
C ARG A 331 11.65 39.14 14.19
N MET A 332 12.23 39.50 13.05
CA MET A 332 13.18 38.66 12.31
C MET A 332 14.65 38.86 12.75
N ALA A 333 14.92 39.77 13.70
CA ALA A 333 16.26 40.16 14.14
C ALA A 333 17.20 40.57 12.99
N ILE A 334 16.71 41.40 12.06
CA ILE A 334 17.47 41.92 10.90
C ILE A 334 17.23 43.43 10.70
N SER A 335 17.91 44.06 9.75
CA SER A 335 17.71 45.49 9.47
C SER A 335 16.40 45.75 8.68
N PRO A 336 15.75 46.93 8.84
CA PRO A 336 14.61 47.33 8.01
C PRO A 336 14.92 47.38 6.51
N THR A 337 16.18 47.62 6.15
CA THR A 337 16.65 47.60 4.76
C THR A 337 16.69 46.17 4.20
N THR A 338 17.11 45.21 5.03
CA THR A 338 17.09 43.77 4.69
C THR A 338 15.65 43.26 4.52
N VAL A 339 14.71 43.71 5.37
CA VAL A 339 13.27 43.39 5.19
C VAL A 339 12.75 43.92 3.86
N ARG A 340 13.01 45.19 3.53
CA ARG A 340 12.63 45.78 2.23
C ARG A 340 13.21 44.99 1.06
N HIS A 341 14.45 44.51 1.19
CA HIS A 341 15.07 43.64 0.20
C HIS A 341 14.31 42.31 0.06
N TYR A 342 14.03 41.61 1.16
CA TYR A 342 13.28 40.33 1.12
C TYR A 342 11.87 40.50 0.57
N LEU A 343 11.14 41.55 0.95
CA LEU A 343 9.81 41.84 0.42
C LEU A 343 9.85 42.14 -1.08
N ARG A 344 10.84 42.93 -1.54
CA ARG A 344 11.01 43.21 -2.98
C ARG A 344 11.30 41.94 -3.77
N CYS A 345 12.19 41.08 -3.27
CA CYS A 345 12.49 39.79 -3.90
C CYS A 345 11.27 38.88 -3.92
N ALA A 346 10.50 38.85 -2.83
CA ALA A 346 9.25 38.09 -2.76
C ALA A 346 8.20 38.61 -3.73
N TYR A 347 7.95 39.92 -3.79
CA TYR A 347 6.99 40.52 -4.73
C TYR A 347 7.33 40.19 -6.18
N LYS A 348 8.62 40.27 -6.54
CA LYS A 348 9.10 39.89 -7.86
C LYS A 348 8.83 38.42 -8.17
N LYS A 349 9.09 37.51 -7.22
CA LYS A 349 8.84 36.07 -7.37
C LYS A 349 7.35 35.70 -7.43
N LEU A 350 6.51 36.48 -6.77
CA LEU A 350 5.05 36.28 -6.72
C LEU A 350 4.29 37.01 -7.84
N GLY A 351 4.96 37.86 -8.62
CA GLY A 351 4.29 38.72 -9.62
C GLY A 351 3.37 39.78 -9.00
N MET A 352 3.65 40.16 -7.76
CA MET A 352 2.82 41.09 -7.00
C MET A 352 3.25 42.54 -7.19
N HIS A 353 2.26 43.43 -7.20
CA HIS A 353 2.48 44.86 -7.29
C HIS A 353 1.97 45.63 -6.06
N ASP A 354 1.13 45.01 -5.22
CA ASP A 354 0.53 45.67 -4.05
C ASP A 354 0.42 44.76 -2.82
N LYS A 355 0.56 45.37 -1.63
CA LYS A 355 0.36 44.75 -0.31
C LYS A 355 -1.04 44.16 -0.14
N SER A 356 -2.06 44.77 -0.77
CA SER A 356 -3.45 44.29 -0.72
C SER A 356 -3.64 42.85 -1.25
N GLN A 357 -2.70 42.36 -2.06
CA GLN A 357 -2.73 41.00 -2.63
C GLN A 357 -2.15 39.94 -1.67
N ILE A 358 -1.44 40.35 -0.60
CA ILE A 358 -0.77 39.41 0.34
C ILE A 358 -1.79 38.58 1.14
N PRO A 359 -2.82 39.18 1.77
CA PRO A 359 -3.76 38.41 2.60
C PRO A 359 -4.51 37.35 1.80
N TRP A 360 -4.86 37.64 0.54
CA TRP A 360 -5.49 36.68 -0.36
C TRP A 360 -4.55 35.50 -0.71
N LEU A 361 -3.28 35.78 -1.03
CA LEU A 361 -2.26 34.76 -1.31
C LEU A 361 -1.92 33.89 -0.08
N LEU A 362 -1.85 34.50 1.11
CA LEU A 362 -1.65 33.78 2.37
C LEU A 362 -2.87 32.93 2.70
N GLY A 363 -4.08 33.46 2.50
CA GLY A 363 -5.34 32.72 2.66
C GLY A 363 -5.45 31.51 1.72
N LEU A 364 -4.92 31.58 0.50
CA LEU A 364 -4.86 30.41 -0.40
C LEU A 364 -3.94 29.29 0.12
N ARG A 365 -2.90 29.62 0.87
CA ARG A 365 -1.97 28.65 1.48
C ARG A 365 -2.42 28.20 2.85
N GLU A 366 -3.07 29.06 3.64
CA GLU A 366 -3.64 28.72 4.94
C GLU A 366 -4.95 27.93 4.77
N ASN A 367 -5.78 28.18 3.76
CA ASN A 367 -6.85 27.24 3.41
C ASN A 367 -6.31 25.87 2.97
N ALA A 368 -5.06 25.80 2.49
CA ALA A 368 -4.36 24.56 2.18
C ALA A 368 -3.57 23.97 3.38
N ALA A 369 -3.36 24.70 4.48
CA ALA A 369 -2.49 24.31 5.61
C ALA A 369 -3.17 24.35 7.00
N ALA A 370 -4.06 25.30 7.28
CA ALA A 370 -4.92 25.35 8.47
C ALA A 370 -5.95 24.20 8.48
N ASN A 371 -6.32 23.69 7.31
CA ASN A 371 -7.10 22.45 7.17
C ASN A 371 -6.31 21.17 7.51
N ALA A 372 -5.01 21.27 7.84
CA ALA A 372 -4.15 20.15 8.23
C ALA A 372 -3.72 20.16 9.71
N ALA A 373 -4.07 21.19 10.50
CA ALA A 373 -3.42 21.41 11.81
C ALA A 373 -4.34 21.85 12.98
N ALA A 374 -5.67 21.81 12.85
CA ALA A 374 -6.56 22.16 13.97
C ALA A 374 -6.95 20.91 14.82
N PRO A 375 -6.67 20.88 16.13
CA PRO A 375 -7.18 19.84 17.03
C PRO A 375 -8.64 20.16 17.42
N SER A 376 -9.54 19.20 17.26
CA SER A 376 -10.91 19.30 17.76
C SER A 376 -10.93 19.21 19.29
N GLN A 377 -11.08 20.35 19.97
CA GLN A 377 -11.59 20.40 21.33
C GLN A 377 -13.12 20.50 21.31
N SER A 378 -13.74 19.52 21.95
CA SER A 378 -15.04 19.48 22.64
C SER A 378 -16.09 20.57 22.34
N ASP A 379 -17.28 20.12 21.97
CA ASP A 379 -18.47 20.25 22.84
C ASP A 379 -19.28 18.95 22.82
#